data_AF-A0A536QLD8-F1
#
_entry.id   AF-A0A536QLD8-F1
#
_cell.length_a   1.000
_cell.length_b   1.000
_cell.length_c   1.000
_cell.angle_alpha   90.00
_cell.angle_beta   90.00
_cell.angle_gamma   90.00
#
_symmetry.space_group_name_H-M   'P 1'
#
loop_
_entity.id
_entity.type
_entity.pdbx_description
1 polymer ?
#
loop_
_entity_poly.entity_id
_entity_poly.type
_entity_poly.pdbx_seq_one_letter_code
_entity_poly.pdbx_strand_id
1 'polypeptide(L)'
;MRVVEHPRLALRRIPPDPVQFQVIFGSLLGDCRLVGLPRQRRLRIAHSGSRSDYVRWKYDRLGAFAADAPELRDGLAQFETIAHPLFDDLARIFATRYSRHDAIVRLLRPLGLAVWLADVGRLELRAESFLPQQRVLALAS
;
A
#
# COMPACT_ATOMS: atom_id res chain seq x y z
N MET A 1 16.85 -35.62 -9.69
CA MET A 1 17.39 -34.25 -9.60
C MET A 1 16.32 -33.37 -8.93
N ARG A 2 16.47 -33.03 -7.65
CA ARG A 2 15.53 -32.12 -6.96
C ARG A 2 15.82 -30.71 -7.47
N VAL A 3 14.92 -30.16 -8.28
CA VAL A 3 14.96 -28.75 -8.66
C VAL A 3 14.64 -27.95 -7.40
N VAL A 4 15.65 -27.29 -6.83
CA VAL A 4 15.45 -26.33 -5.74
C VAL A 4 14.81 -25.10 -6.37
N GLU A 5 13.53 -24.87 -6.07
CA GLU A 5 12.80 -23.69 -6.54
C GLU A 5 13.49 -22.43 -6.01
N HIS A 6 13.68 -21.44 -6.88
CA HIS A 6 14.30 -20.17 -6.48
C HIS A 6 13.49 -19.52 -5.34
N PRO A 7 14.10 -19.05 -4.23
CA PRO A 7 13.38 -18.55 -3.06
C PRO A 7 12.30 -17.50 -3.39
N ARG A 8 12.61 -16.58 -4.31
CA ARG A 8 11.65 -15.58 -4.81
C ARG A 8 10.37 -16.16 -5.44
N LEU A 9 10.43 -17.35 -6.04
CA LEU A 9 9.24 -18.03 -6.60
C LEU A 9 8.39 -18.68 -5.50
N ALA A 10 9.04 -19.27 -4.50
CA ALA A 10 8.35 -19.82 -3.33
C ALA A 10 7.59 -18.72 -2.56
N LEU A 11 8.22 -17.55 -2.39
CA LEU A 11 7.62 -16.39 -1.71
C LEU A 11 6.35 -15.87 -2.42
N ARG A 12 6.18 -16.10 -3.73
CA ARG A 12 4.94 -15.71 -4.46
C ARG A 12 3.70 -16.47 -4.03
N ARG A 13 3.86 -17.57 -3.30
CA ARG A 13 2.77 -18.45 -2.86
C ARG A 13 2.37 -18.18 -1.42
N ILE A 14 3.14 -17.37 -0.69
CA ILE A 14 2.87 -17.01 0.69
C ILE A 14 1.95 -15.78 0.66
N PRO A 15 0.68 -15.89 1.09
CA PRO A 15 -0.18 -14.71 1.18
C PRO A 15 0.35 -13.76 2.26
N PRO A 16 0.21 -12.43 2.09
CA PRO A 16 0.56 -11.52 3.15
C PRO A 16 -0.31 -11.75 4.37
N ASP A 17 0.29 -11.64 5.55
CA ASP A 17 -0.45 -11.64 6.80
C ASP A 17 -1.38 -10.41 6.89
N PRO A 18 -2.31 -10.35 7.87
CA PRO A 18 -3.24 -9.22 7.99
C PRO A 18 -2.56 -7.85 8.13
N VAL A 19 -1.41 -7.76 8.80
CA VAL A 19 -0.66 -6.50 8.96
C VAL A 19 -0.06 -6.09 7.63
N GLN A 20 0.62 -7.00 6.94
CA GLN A 20 1.21 -6.79 5.62
C GLN A 20 0.15 -6.39 4.59
N PHE A 21 -1.00 -7.07 4.60
CA PHE A 21 -2.12 -6.74 3.73
C PHE A 21 -2.61 -5.31 3.98
N GLN A 22 -2.76 -4.89 5.24
CA GLN A 22 -3.18 -3.51 5.55
C GLN A 22 -2.14 -2.46 5.12
N VAL A 23 -0.84 -2.76 5.24
CA VAL A 23 0.23 -1.88 4.72
C VAL A 23 0.16 -1.77 3.20
N ILE A 24 -0.03 -2.89 2.48
CA ILE A 24 -0.19 -2.93 1.03
C ILE A 24 -1.44 -2.15 0.60
N PHE A 25 -2.57 -2.45 1.21
CA PHE A 25 -3.87 -1.90 0.83
C PHE A 25 -3.95 -0.40 1.11
N GLY A 26 -3.50 0.04 2.29
CA GLY A 26 -3.39 1.46 2.64
C GLY A 26 -2.44 2.23 1.70
N SER A 27 -1.30 1.63 1.35
CA SER A 27 -0.34 2.23 0.43
C SER A 27 -0.91 2.44 -0.98
N LEU A 28 -1.70 1.49 -1.47
CA LEU A 28 -2.37 1.59 -2.79
C LEU A 28 -3.53 2.60 -2.81
N LEU A 29 -4.13 2.88 -1.66
CA LEU A 29 -5.13 3.93 -1.54
C LEU A 29 -4.51 5.34 -1.53
N GLY A 30 -3.27 5.45 -1.05
CA GLY A 30 -2.44 6.65 -1.11
C GLY A 30 -1.64 6.75 -2.42
N ASP A 31 -0.35 7.03 -2.30
CA ASP A 31 0.50 7.43 -3.44
C ASP A 31 1.34 6.29 -4.04
N CYS A 32 1.23 5.06 -3.49
CA CYS A 32 1.95 3.92 -4.05
C CYS A 32 1.21 3.33 -5.25
N ARG A 33 1.95 2.64 -6.15
CA ARG A 33 1.39 2.16 -7.43
C ARG A 33 1.75 0.73 -7.73
N LEU A 34 0.87 0.06 -8.47
CA LEU A 34 1.19 -1.21 -9.10
C LEU A 34 1.95 -0.97 -10.41
N VAL A 35 3.03 -1.69 -10.63
CA VAL A 35 3.86 -1.64 -11.84
C VAL A 35 3.99 -3.03 -12.45
N GLY A 36 4.24 -3.11 -13.75
CA GLY A 36 4.40 -4.36 -14.49
C GLY A 36 3.12 -4.88 -15.16
N LEU A 37 3.29 -5.89 -16.01
CA LEU A 37 2.21 -6.55 -16.74
C LEU A 37 1.40 -7.48 -15.82
N PRO A 38 0.18 -7.89 -16.22
CA PRO A 38 -0.58 -8.92 -15.49
C PRO A 38 0.27 -10.16 -15.18
N ARG A 39 0.12 -10.74 -13.98
CA ARG A 39 0.93 -11.86 -13.43
C ARG A 39 2.39 -11.53 -13.11
N GLN A 40 2.83 -10.32 -13.42
CA GLN A 40 4.15 -9.79 -13.09
C GLN A 40 4.06 -8.51 -12.24
N ARG A 41 2.85 -8.17 -11.79
CA ARG A 41 2.59 -6.94 -11.04
C ARG A 41 3.36 -6.93 -9.74
N ARG A 42 3.95 -5.78 -9.43
CA ARG A 42 4.65 -5.46 -8.19
C ARG A 42 4.04 -4.20 -7.60
N LEU A 43 4.02 -4.09 -6.28
CA LEU A 43 3.84 -2.81 -5.60
C LEU A 43 5.16 -2.04 -5.62
N ARG A 44 5.16 -0.82 -6.16
CA ARG A 44 6.23 0.16 -6.01
C ARG A 44 5.85 1.15 -4.91
N ILE A 45 6.73 1.25 -3.91
CA ILE A 45 6.68 2.27 -2.86
C ILE A 45 7.77 3.27 -3.17
N ALA A 46 7.38 4.54 -3.33
CA ALA A 46 8.30 5.64 -3.52
C ALA A 46 7.75 6.89 -2.81
N HIS A 47 8.60 7.53 -2.01
CA HIS A 47 8.30 8.79 -1.33
C HIS A 47 9.49 9.73 -1.48
N SER A 48 9.31 11.03 -1.19
CA SER A 48 10.44 11.98 -1.14
C SER A 48 11.54 11.46 -0.23
N GLY A 49 12.80 11.80 -0.54
CA GLY A 49 13.97 11.38 0.24
C GLY A 49 13.88 11.81 1.72
N SER A 50 13.21 12.92 2.01
CA SER A 50 12.92 13.37 3.39
C SER A 50 12.02 12.42 4.19
N ARG A 51 11.37 11.45 3.54
CA ARG A 51 10.52 10.42 4.14
C ARG A 51 11.16 9.02 4.08
N SER A 52 12.48 8.95 3.97
CA SER A 52 13.25 7.69 3.92
C SER A 52 12.91 6.74 5.08
N ASP A 53 12.75 7.26 6.29
CA ASP A 53 12.39 6.46 7.48
C ASP A 53 11.02 5.81 7.33
N TYR A 54 10.07 6.50 6.70
CA TYR A 54 8.74 5.94 6.44
C TYR A 54 8.78 4.85 5.37
N VAL A 55 9.60 5.03 4.33
CA VAL A 55 9.86 3.98 3.33
C VAL A 55 10.52 2.79 3.98
N ARG A 56 11.48 3.02 4.90
CA ARG A 56 12.13 1.96 5.66
C ARG A 56 11.14 1.21 6.55
N TRP A 57 10.27 1.93 7.26
CA TRP A 57 9.20 1.33 8.04
C TRP A 57 8.32 0.40 7.20
N LYS A 58 7.92 0.82 5.98
CA LYS A 58 7.16 -0.05 5.07
C LYS A 58 7.97 -1.26 4.64
N TYR A 59 9.25 -1.09 4.34
CA TYR A 59 10.15 -2.18 3.98
C TYR A 59 10.23 -3.23 5.10
N ASP A 60 10.44 -2.79 6.34
CA ASP A 60 10.55 -3.68 7.50
C ASP A 60 9.24 -4.46 7.74
N ARG A 61 8.07 -3.86 7.45
CA ARG A 61 6.77 -4.54 7.53
C ARG A 61 6.50 -5.50 6.39
N LEU A 62 6.92 -5.16 5.17
CA LEU A 62 6.68 -5.99 3.99
C LEU A 62 7.72 -7.10 3.83
N GLY A 63 8.87 -6.99 4.51
CA GLY A 63 9.83 -8.08 4.74
C GLY A 63 10.05 -8.96 3.51
N ALA A 64 9.54 -10.19 3.58
CA ALA A 64 9.68 -11.23 2.56
C ALA A 64 9.10 -10.88 1.18
N PHE A 65 8.21 -9.88 1.09
CA PHE A 65 7.70 -9.39 -0.18
C PHE A 65 8.64 -8.37 -0.82
N ALA A 66 9.58 -7.75 -0.11
CA ALA A 66 10.51 -6.81 -0.71
C ALA A 66 11.48 -7.52 -1.66
N ALA A 67 11.62 -7.03 -2.89
CA ALA A 67 12.53 -7.62 -3.86
C ALA A 67 13.98 -7.34 -3.49
N ASP A 68 14.25 -6.07 -3.17
CA ASP A 68 15.56 -5.51 -2.85
C ASP A 68 15.41 -4.47 -1.71
N ALA A 69 16.52 -4.10 -1.07
CA ALA A 69 16.52 -3.09 -0.01
C ALA A 69 16.12 -1.70 -0.57
N PRO A 70 15.57 -0.79 0.26
CA PRO A 70 15.25 0.55 -0.19
C PRO A 70 16.48 1.29 -0.69
N GLU A 71 16.36 1.95 -1.82
CA GLU A 71 17.39 2.82 -2.40
C GLU A 71 16.91 4.28 -2.43
N LEU A 72 17.87 5.20 -2.39
CA LEU A 72 17.64 6.60 -2.70
C LEU A 72 18.06 6.85 -4.15
N ARG A 73 17.10 7.20 -5.02
CA ARG A 73 17.33 7.49 -6.43
C ARG A 73 16.52 8.71 -6.85
N ASP A 74 17.15 9.67 -7.52
CA ASP A 74 16.50 10.87 -8.04
C ASP A 74 15.69 11.65 -6.97
N GLY A 75 16.21 11.70 -5.75
CA GLY A 75 15.53 12.37 -4.62
C GLY A 75 14.35 11.58 -4.04
N LEU A 76 14.11 10.35 -4.47
CA LEU A 76 13.06 9.47 -3.95
C LEU A 76 13.67 8.29 -3.18
N ALA A 77 13.19 8.06 -1.97
CA ALA A 77 13.41 6.81 -1.26
C ALA A 77 12.38 5.79 -1.77
N GLN A 78 12.83 4.65 -2.28
CA GLN A 78 11.96 3.70 -2.96
C GLN A 78 12.38 2.23 -2.79
N PHE A 79 11.41 1.33 -2.89
CA PHE A 79 11.63 -0.09 -3.16
C PHE A 79 10.43 -0.69 -3.91
N GLU A 80 10.65 -1.87 -4.47
CA GLU A 80 9.58 -2.68 -5.06
C GLU A 80 9.42 -3.99 -4.30
N THR A 81 8.20 -4.50 -4.30
CA THR A 81 7.93 -5.87 -3.90
C THR A 81 8.27 -6.85 -5.02
N ILE A 82 8.43 -8.13 -4.70
CA ILE A 82 8.39 -9.21 -5.68
C ILE A 82 7.02 -9.25 -6.37
N ALA A 83 6.97 -9.84 -7.57
CA ALA A 83 5.69 -10.05 -8.23
C ALA A 83 4.82 -11.03 -7.44
N HIS A 84 3.54 -10.72 -7.23
CA HIS A 84 2.63 -11.53 -6.43
C HIS A 84 1.19 -11.53 -7.00
N PRO A 85 0.49 -12.68 -7.06
CA PRO A 85 -0.87 -12.78 -7.61
C PRO A 85 -1.88 -11.81 -6.98
N LEU A 86 -1.75 -11.55 -5.68
CA LEU A 86 -2.55 -10.53 -4.96
C LEU A 86 -2.62 -9.19 -5.71
N PHE A 87 -1.52 -8.76 -6.36
CA PHE A 87 -1.50 -7.48 -7.04
C PHE A 87 -2.35 -7.48 -8.32
N ASP A 88 -2.60 -8.64 -8.94
CA ASP A 88 -3.57 -8.75 -10.01
C ASP A 88 -5.02 -8.65 -9.49
N ASP A 89 -5.29 -9.22 -8.33
CA ASP A 89 -6.59 -9.12 -7.66
C ASP A 89 -6.89 -7.68 -7.25
N LEU A 90 -5.91 -7.02 -6.61
CA LEU A 90 -6.02 -5.62 -6.21
C LEU A 90 -6.14 -4.71 -7.44
N ALA A 91 -5.39 -4.95 -8.53
CA ALA A 91 -5.54 -4.17 -9.75
C ALA A 91 -6.98 -4.20 -10.30
N ARG A 92 -7.66 -5.36 -10.21
CA ARG A 92 -9.07 -5.47 -10.61
C ARG A 92 -10.00 -4.70 -9.68
N ILE A 93 -9.76 -4.76 -8.37
CA ILE A 93 -10.51 -3.99 -7.36
C ILE A 93 -10.35 -2.47 -7.55
N PHE A 94 -9.16 -2.02 -7.94
CA PHE A 94 -8.90 -0.60 -8.15
C PHE A 94 -9.28 -0.10 -9.56
N ALA A 95 -9.66 -0.99 -10.48
CA ALA A 95 -9.99 -0.62 -11.86
C ALA A 95 -11.29 0.18 -11.99
N THR A 96 -12.25 0.02 -11.06
CA THR A 96 -13.52 0.75 -11.10
C THR A 96 -13.82 1.44 -9.78
N ARG A 97 -14.41 2.64 -9.84
CA ARG A 97 -14.73 3.45 -8.66
C ARG A 97 -15.66 2.72 -7.68
N TYR A 98 -16.65 1.98 -8.20
CA TYR A 98 -17.61 1.24 -7.39
C TYR A 98 -16.96 0.08 -6.62
N SER A 99 -16.18 -0.76 -7.31
CA SER A 99 -15.50 -1.90 -6.67
C SER A 99 -14.46 -1.43 -5.65
N ARG A 100 -13.76 -0.32 -5.93
CA ARG A 100 -12.87 0.33 -4.96
C ARG A 100 -13.61 0.75 -3.69
N HIS A 101 -14.78 1.37 -3.79
CA HIS A 101 -15.54 1.82 -2.62
C HIS A 101 -15.99 0.63 -1.75
N ASP A 102 -16.60 -0.40 -2.35
CA ASP A 102 -17.03 -1.60 -1.62
C ASP A 102 -15.83 -2.30 -0.95
N ALA A 103 -14.70 -2.40 -1.66
CA ALA A 103 -13.47 -2.95 -1.08
C ALA A 103 -12.92 -2.11 0.08
N ILE A 104 -12.97 -0.78 0.01
CA ILE A 104 -12.59 0.09 1.13
C ILE A 104 -13.46 -0.22 2.36
N VAL A 105 -14.79 -0.23 2.19
CA VAL A 105 -15.73 -0.48 3.29
C VAL A 105 -15.49 -1.87 3.92
N ARG A 106 -15.21 -2.89 3.12
CA ARG A 106 -15.08 -4.27 3.59
C ARG A 106 -13.69 -4.62 4.12
N LEU A 107 -12.63 -4.10 3.50
CA LEU A 107 -11.26 -4.58 3.70
C LEU A 107 -10.39 -3.60 4.50
N LEU A 108 -10.72 -2.31 4.51
CA LEU A 108 -9.91 -1.33 5.24
C LEU A 108 -10.06 -1.54 6.76
N ARG A 109 -8.93 -1.54 7.46
CA ARG A 109 -8.86 -1.59 8.92
C ARG A 109 -8.03 -0.41 9.43
N PRO A 110 -8.02 -0.12 10.74
CA PRO A 110 -7.35 1.08 11.28
C PRO A 110 -5.90 1.26 10.84
N LEU A 111 -5.11 0.18 10.75
CA LEU A 111 -3.74 0.25 10.25
C LEU A 111 -3.67 0.70 8.78
N GLY A 112 -4.50 0.12 7.90
CA GLY A 112 -4.52 0.51 6.49
C GLY A 112 -4.99 1.95 6.31
N LEU A 113 -5.95 2.40 7.12
CA LEU A 113 -6.37 3.79 7.16
C LEU A 113 -5.19 4.69 7.57
N ALA A 114 -4.48 4.37 8.66
CA ALA A 114 -3.34 5.14 9.10
C ALA A 114 -2.23 5.24 8.03
N VAL A 115 -1.94 4.15 7.32
CA VAL A 115 -0.99 4.14 6.20
C VAL A 115 -1.48 5.02 5.05
N TRP A 116 -2.77 4.93 4.70
CA TRP A 116 -3.36 5.78 3.66
C TRP A 116 -3.24 7.26 4.02
N LEU A 117 -3.60 7.64 5.25
CA LEU A 117 -3.48 9.02 5.73
C LEU A 117 -2.04 9.49 5.75
N ALA A 118 -1.12 8.65 6.21
CA ALA A 118 0.30 8.97 6.22
C ALA A 118 0.82 9.19 4.80
N ASP A 119 0.40 8.40 3.80
CA ASP A 119 0.83 8.56 2.42
C ASP A 119 0.38 9.91 1.85
N VAL A 120 -0.92 10.23 1.95
CA VAL A 120 -1.53 11.46 1.39
C VAL A 120 -1.12 12.71 2.17
N GLY A 121 -0.74 12.57 3.44
CA GLY A 121 -0.32 13.69 4.30
C GLY A 121 -1.49 14.38 4.98
N ARG A 122 -1.47 15.72 5.05
CA ARG A 122 -2.53 16.48 5.74
C ARG A 122 -3.86 16.29 5.03
N LEU A 123 -4.82 15.69 5.74
CA LEU A 123 -6.22 15.80 5.39
C LEU A 123 -6.72 17.19 5.80
N GLU A 124 -7.18 17.97 4.83
CA GLU A 124 -8.06 19.10 5.13
C GLU A 124 -9.47 18.57 5.36
N LEU A 125 -9.93 18.66 6.60
CA LEU A 125 -11.31 18.39 6.94
C LEU A 125 -12.15 19.57 6.44
N ARG A 126 -12.95 19.31 5.41
CA ARG A 126 -13.89 20.29 4.86
C ARG A 126 -15.19 20.20 5.62
N ALA A 127 -15.53 21.24 6.40
CA ALA A 127 -16.74 21.28 7.23
C ALA A 127 -18.02 20.95 6.43
N GLU A 128 -18.08 21.41 5.19
CA GLU A 128 -19.16 21.15 4.24
C GLU A 128 -19.35 19.67 3.91
N SER A 129 -18.33 18.83 4.09
CA SER A 129 -18.38 17.38 3.86
C SER A 129 -18.97 16.59 5.04
N PHE A 130 -19.18 17.24 6.19
CA PHE A 130 -19.78 16.63 7.37
C PHE A 130 -21.27 16.95 7.48
N LEU A 131 -22.02 16.02 8.08
CA LEU A 131 -23.40 16.30 8.49
C LEU A 131 -23.41 17.48 9.47
N PRO A 132 -24.48 18.30 9.53
CA PRO A 132 -24.52 19.49 10.38
C PRO A 132 -24.14 19.23 11.84
N GLN A 133 -24.54 18.07 12.38
CA GLN A 133 -24.25 17.66 13.76
C GLN A 133 -22.78 17.25 14.00
N GLN A 134 -22.07 16.85 12.95
CA GLN A 134 -20.68 16.39 13.01
C GLN A 134 -19.68 17.55 12.84
N ARG A 135 -20.11 18.69 12.28
CA ARG A 135 -19.25 19.85 11.98
C ARG A 135 -18.60 20.44 13.22
N VAL A 136 -19.37 20.56 14.31
CA VAL A 136 -18.89 21.14 15.57
C VAL A 136 -17.75 20.31 16.17
N LEU A 137 -17.85 18.98 16.09
CA LEU A 137 -16.82 18.06 16.58
C LEU A 137 -15.60 18.02 15.66
N ALA A 138 -15.81 18.01 14.34
CA ALA A 138 -14.73 17.94 13.35
C ALA A 138 -13.85 19.21 13.30
N LEU A 139 -14.40 20.37 13.66
CA LEU A 139 -13.69 21.66 13.67
C LEU A 139 -13.04 22.01 15.03
N ALA A 140 -13.27 21.21 16.07
CA ALA A 140 -12.72 21.41 17.40
C ALA A 140 -11.39 20.69 17.65
N SER A 141 -10.84 20.02 16.62
CA SER A 141 -9.58 19.24 16.65
C SER A 141 -8.49 19.93 15.84
#